data_AF-A0A533XZ29-F1
#
_entry.id   AF-A0A533XZ29-F1
#
_cell.length_a   1.000
_cell.length_b   1.000
_cell.length_c   1.000
_cell.angle_alpha   90.00
_cell.angle_beta   90.00
_cell.angle_gamma   90.00
#
_symmetry.space_group_name_H-M   'P 1'
#
loop_
_entity.id
_entity.type
_entity.pdbx_description
1 polymer ?
#
loop_
_entity_poly.entity_id
_entity_poly.type
_entity_poly.pdbx_seq_one_letter_code
_entity_poly.pdbx_strand_id
1 'polypeptide(L)'
;FLLIILGATDSRVPQGFAPLAIGLAVALINMAGIPVTNLSLNPARSTGSAVFADGWALQQLWLFWVAPILGGAIGGVVYPLLAGSPARSPTR
;
A
#
# COMPACT_ATOMS: atom_id res chain seq x y z
N PHE A 1 0.25 -1.12 -4.78
CA PHE A 1 0.56 -1.69 -3.46
C PHE A 1 -0.67 -2.29 -2.78
N LEU A 2 -1.78 -1.56 -2.59
CA LEU A 2 -2.98 -2.10 -1.92
C LEU A 2 -3.56 -3.35 -2.59
N LEU A 3 -3.55 -3.45 -3.92
CA LEU A 3 -3.97 -4.67 -4.63
C LEU A 3 -3.17 -5.92 -4.20
N ILE A 4 -1.88 -5.76 -3.91
CA ILE A 4 -1.02 -6.85 -3.48
C ILE A 4 -1.37 -7.27 -2.06
N ILE A 5 -1.62 -6.31 -1.16
CA ILE A 5 -2.07 -6.62 0.20
C ILE A 5 -3.39 -7.39 0.13
N LEU A 6 -4.40 -6.85 -0.55
CA LEU A 6 -5.72 -7.46 -0.65
C LEU A 6 -5.67 -8.86 -1.29
N GLY A 7 -4.88 -9.04 -2.35
CA GLY A 7 -4.67 -10.33 -3.00
C GLY A 7 -3.94 -11.35 -2.13
N ALA A 8 -2.88 -10.93 -1.45
CA ALA A 8 -2.07 -11.82 -0.62
C ALA A 8 -2.78 -12.24 0.67
N THR A 9 -3.74 -11.44 1.15
CA THR A 9 -4.57 -11.74 2.33
C THR A 9 -5.93 -12.34 2.00
N ASP A 10 -6.22 -12.60 0.73
CA ASP A 10 -7.50 -13.17 0.32
C ASP A 10 -7.67 -14.60 0.84
N SER A 11 -8.88 -15.00 1.25
CA SER A 11 -9.15 -16.35 1.72
C SER A 11 -9.02 -17.42 0.63
N ARG A 12 -9.02 -17.01 -0.64
CA ARG A 12 -8.88 -17.88 -1.81
C ARG A 12 -7.44 -18.29 -2.12
N VAL A 13 -6.45 -17.66 -1.48
CA VAL A 13 -5.03 -18.00 -1.65
C VAL A 13 -4.49 -18.78 -0.44
N PRO A 14 -3.40 -19.56 -0.59
CA PRO A 14 -2.77 -20.24 0.54
C PRO A 14 -2.35 -19.26 1.64
N GLN A 15 -2.85 -19.51 2.85
CA GLN A 15 -2.61 -18.64 4.00
C GLN A 15 -1.16 -18.80 4.51
N GLY A 16 -0.63 -17.72 5.09
CA GLY A 16 0.73 -17.70 5.67
C GLY A 16 1.81 -17.07 4.80
N PHE A 17 1.57 -16.90 3.48
CA PHE A 17 2.53 -16.26 2.57
C PHE A 17 2.40 -14.75 2.45
N ALA A 18 1.34 -14.15 3.03
CA ALA A 18 1.09 -12.72 2.94
C ALA A 18 2.29 -11.84 3.37
N PRO A 19 3.00 -12.13 4.50
CA PRO A 19 4.14 -11.31 4.90
C PRO A 19 5.27 -11.28 3.86
N LEU A 20 5.57 -12.44 3.24
CA LEU A 20 6.60 -12.55 2.22
C LEU A 20 6.21 -11.79 0.95
N ALA A 21 4.99 -11.99 0.46
CA ALA A 21 4.49 -11.32 -0.74
C ALA A 21 4.46 -9.79 -0.56
N ILE A 22 3.97 -9.31 0.58
CA ILE A 22 3.92 -7.87 0.89
C ILE A 22 5.35 -7.32 1.05
N GLY A 23 6.24 -8.02 1.75
CA GLY A 23 7.63 -7.59 1.95
C GLY A 23 8.40 -7.46 0.64
N LEU A 24 8.32 -8.47 -0.23
CA LEU A 24 8.95 -8.43 -1.56
C LEU A 24 8.35 -7.34 -2.44
N ALA A 25 7.03 -7.12 -2.35
CA ALA A 25 6.39 -6.02 -3.05
C ALA A 25 6.91 -4.66 -2.59
N VAL A 26 7.09 -4.44 -1.28
CA VAL A 26 7.70 -3.22 -0.73
C VAL A 26 9.13 -3.05 -1.24
N ALA A 27 9.94 -4.11 -1.26
CA ALA A 27 11.31 -4.03 -1.79
C ALA A 27 11.31 -3.62 -3.27
N LEU A 28 10.50 -4.27 -4.10
CA LEU A 28 10.41 -4.00 -5.54
C LEU A 28 9.97 -2.56 -5.83
N ILE A 29 8.89 -2.10 -5.19
CA ILE A 29 8.41 -0.74 -5.42
C ILE A 29 9.42 0.31 -4.95
N ASN A 30 10.20 0.04 -3.90
CA ASN A 30 11.30 0.91 -3.46
C ASN A 30 12.41 1.00 -4.52
N MET A 31 12.81 -0.11 -5.13
CA MET A 31 13.81 -0.10 -6.20
C MET A 31 13.41 0.82 -7.37
N ALA A 32 12.12 0.86 -7.71
CA ALA A 32 11.62 1.71 -8.78
C ALA A 32 11.32 3.16 -8.32
N GLY A 33 10.82 3.34 -7.09
CA GLY A 33 10.22 4.60 -6.65
C GLY A 33 11.13 5.53 -5.86
N ILE A 34 12.22 5.02 -5.26
CA ILE A 34 13.17 5.84 -4.50
C ILE A 34 13.74 7.00 -5.34
N PRO A 35 14.19 6.79 -6.60
CA PRO A 35 14.75 7.87 -7.42
C PRO A 35 13.75 8.99 -7.77
N VAL A 36 12.44 8.73 -7.67
CA VAL A 36 11.40 9.68 -8.09
C VAL A 36 10.91 10.52 -6.91
N THR A 37 10.53 9.89 -5.79
CA THR A 37 9.92 10.59 -4.63
C THR A 37 10.47 10.14 -3.28
N ASN A 38 11.56 9.37 -3.26
CA ASN A 38 12.04 8.65 -2.07
C ASN A 38 11.00 7.67 -1.48
N LEU A 39 9.98 7.35 -2.30
CA LEU A 39 8.85 6.46 -2.07
C LEU A 39 8.31 6.39 -0.63
N SER A 40 7.29 7.20 -0.35
CA SER A 40 6.61 7.16 0.94
C SER A 40 5.61 6.00 1.07
N LEU A 41 4.58 6.00 0.21
CA LEU A 41 3.39 5.12 0.26
C LEU A 41 2.65 5.08 1.61
N ASN A 42 3.09 5.84 2.60
CA ASN A 42 2.63 5.78 3.98
C ASN A 42 2.71 7.20 4.58
N PRO A 43 1.56 7.87 4.78
CA PRO A 43 1.54 9.22 5.30
C PRO A 43 2.23 9.36 6.67
N ALA A 44 2.14 8.35 7.54
CA ALA A 44 2.81 8.36 8.85
C ALA A 44 4.33 8.29 8.71
N ARG A 45 4.85 7.46 7.80
CA ARG A 45 6.29 7.39 7.49
C ARG A 45 6.81 8.73 6.97
N SER A 46 6.10 9.36 6.03
CA SER A 46 6.48 10.68 5.51
C SER A 46 6.44 11.76 6.57
N THR A 47 5.39 11.77 7.39
CA THR A 47 5.24 12.76 8.47
C THR A 47 6.38 12.62 9.47
N GLY A 48 6.71 11.39 9.88
CA GLY A 48 7.81 11.10 10.80
C GLY A 48 9.16 11.65 10.34
N SER A 49 9.51 11.55 9.05
CA SER A 49 10.74 12.15 8.53
C SER A 49 10.62 13.66 8.31
N ALA A 50 9.46 14.16 7.88
CA ALA A 50 9.29 15.56 7.48
C ALA A 50 9.38 16.53 8.68
N VAL A 51 8.99 16.11 9.87
CA VAL A 51 9.07 16.95 11.09
C VAL A 51 10.51 17.19 11.58
N PHE A 52 11.46 16.34 11.18
CA PHE A 52 12.88 16.48 11.52
C PHE A 52 13.74 16.96 10.34
N ALA A 53 13.14 17.12 9.16
CA ALA A 53 13.78 17.66 7.98
C ALA A 53 13.58 19.19 7.92
N ASP A 54 14.24 19.84 6.97
CA ASP A 54 14.06 21.27 6.72
C ASP A 54 12.63 21.59 6.21
N GLY A 55 12.23 22.86 6.30
CA GLY A 55 10.85 23.30 6.06
C GLY A 55 10.25 22.94 4.69
N TRP A 56 11.07 22.65 3.67
CA TRP A 56 10.60 22.20 2.36
C TRP A 56 9.85 20.86 2.43
N ALA A 57 10.24 19.96 3.35
CA ALA A 57 9.63 18.64 3.47
C ALA A 57 8.17 18.74 3.98
N LEU A 58 7.92 19.65 4.91
CA LEU A 58 6.56 19.94 5.40
C LEU A 58 5.69 20.58 4.32
N GLN A 59 6.27 21.45 3.49
CA GLN A 59 5.56 22.07 2.35
C GLN A 59 5.10 21.04 1.32
N GLN A 60 5.83 19.93 1.15
CA GLN A 60 5.48 18.85 0.21
C GLN A 60 4.69 17.71 0.86
N LEU A 61 4.55 17.70 2.19
CA LEU A 61 3.97 16.58 2.93
C LEU A 61 2.53 16.23 2.49
N TRP A 62 1.75 17.22 2.06
CA TRP A 62 0.36 17.02 1.61
C TRP A 62 0.25 15.98 0.48
N LEU A 63 1.23 15.95 -0.44
CA LEU A 63 1.23 15.01 -1.56
C LEU A 63 1.33 13.56 -1.06
N PHE A 64 2.12 13.34 -0.02
CA PHE A 64 2.31 12.04 0.61
C PHE A 64 1.16 11.62 1.54
N TRP A 65 0.19 12.49 1.75
CA TRP A 65 -1.11 12.14 2.33
C TRP A 65 -2.13 11.81 1.24
N VAL A 66 -2.33 12.73 0.30
CA VAL A 66 -3.37 12.62 -0.73
C VAL A 66 -3.11 11.43 -1.65
N ALA A 67 -1.90 11.29 -2.20
CA ALA A 67 -1.63 10.25 -3.18
C ALA A 67 -1.75 8.82 -2.62
N PRO A 68 -1.20 8.47 -1.44
CA PRO A 68 -1.38 7.13 -0.87
C PRO A 68 -2.83 6.81 -0.49
N ILE A 69 -3.58 7.78 0.05
CA ILE A 69 -4.98 7.58 0.42
C ILE A 69 -5.83 7.32 -0.82
N LEU A 70 -5.68 8.14 -1.86
CA LEU A 70 -6.39 7.94 -3.12
C LEU A 70 -6.02 6.61 -3.78
N GLY A 71 -4.72 6.29 -3.86
CA GLY A 71 -4.26 5.01 -4.38
C GLY A 71 -4.80 3.82 -3.58
N GLY A 72 -4.95 3.99 -2.27
CA GLY A 72 -5.53 2.97 -1.41
C GLY A 72 -7.03 2.79 -1.60
N ALA A 73 -7.78 3.89 -1.69
CA ALA A 73 -9.21 3.87 -1.99
C ALA A 73 -9.50 3.22 -3.35
N ILE A 74 -8.73 3.59 -4.38
CA ILE A 74 -8.80 2.97 -5.71
C ILE A 74 -8.52 1.47 -5.61
N GLY A 75 -7.46 1.06 -4.90
CA GLY A 75 -7.15 -0.35 -4.69
C GLY A 75 -8.28 -1.12 -4.00
N GLY A 76 -8.91 -0.54 -2.99
CA GLY A 76 -10.04 -1.12 -2.27
C GLY A 76 -11.30 -1.29 -3.13
N VAL A 77 -11.52 -0.41 -4.10
CA VAL A 77 -12.64 -0.52 -5.05
C VAL A 77 -12.31 -1.48 -6.21
N VAL A 78 -11.10 -1.38 -6.76
CA VAL A 78 -10.70 -2.16 -7.94
C VAL A 78 -10.52 -3.64 -7.60
N TYR A 79 -9.96 -3.97 -6.44
CA TYR A 79 -9.68 -5.37 -6.10
C TYR A 79 -10.95 -6.26 -6.09
N PRO A 80 -12.05 -5.92 -5.41
CA PRO A 80 -13.27 -6.73 -5.44
C PRO A 80 -13.88 -6.86 -6.84
N LEU A 81 -13.77 -5.81 -7.67
CA LEU A 81 -14.28 -5.83 -9.05
C LEU A 81 -13.51 -6.82 -9.93
N LEU A 82 -12.19 -6.92 -9.73
CA LEU A 82 -11.33 -7.85 -10.46
C LEU A 82 -11.41 -9.28 -9.90
N ALA A 83 -11.40 -9.41 -8.58
CA ALA A 83 -11.33 -10.71 -7.92
C ALA A 83 -12.72 -11.38 -7.84
N GLY A 84 -13.82 -10.63 -7.96
CA GLY A 84 -15.18 -11.14 -7.77
C GLY A 84 -15.53 -11.39 -6.30
N SER A 85 -16.77 -11.85 -6.06
CA SER A 85 -17.27 -12.09 -4.70
C SER A 85 -16.43 -13.13 -3.96
N PRO A 86 -16.15 -12.93 -2.65
CA PRO A 86 -15.49 -13.95 -1.84
C PRO A 86 -16.28 -15.25 -1.88
N ALA A 87 -15.58 -16.39 -1.90
CA ALA A 87 -16.23 -17.67 -1.65
C ALA A 87 -16.95 -17.60 -0.29
N ARG A 88 -18.27 -17.89 -0.26
CA ARG A 88 -19.01 -17.94 1.00
C ARG A 88 -18.28 -18.89 1.94
N SER A 89 -17.97 -18.46 3.16
CA SER A 89 -17.50 -19.39 4.19
C SER A 89 -18.57 -20.47 4.35
N PRO A 90 -18.22 -21.77 4.36
CA PRO A 90 -19.14 -22.77 4.88
C PRO A 90 -19.55 -22.30 6.27
N THR A 91 -20.86 -22.16 6.48
CA THR A 91 -21.45 -21.94 7.81
C THR A 91 -20.78 -22.89 8.79
N ARG A 92 -20.17 -22.33 9.84
CA ARG A 92 -19.70 -23.12 10.97
C ARG A 92 -20.86 -23.87 11.61
#